data_AF-A0A2V6FD49-F1
#
_entry.id   AF-A0A2V6FD49-F1
#
_cell.length_a   1.000
_cell.length_b   1.000
_cell.length_c   1.000
_cell.angle_alpha   90.00
_cell.angle_beta   90.00
_cell.angle_gamma   90.00
#
_symmetry.space_group_name_H-M   'P 1'
#
loop_
_entity.id
_entity.type
_entity.pdbx_description
1 polymer ?
#
loop_
_entity_poly.entity_id
_entity_poly.type
_entity_poly.pdbx_seq_one_letter_code
_entity_poly.pdbx_strand_id
1 'polypeptide(L)'
;HPFDLALVRIPKGKSFCPYHSHSAESELYLVVSGRGSVRDKDGSTIVTAGDAFLFQPGEAHQLTNAGDDDFVYYVIADNPRSGGATGDSCYYPDSAKWAVVKEGLEEVIVKGTEVDYHDSEE
;
A
#
# COMPACT_ATOMS: atom_id res chain seq x y z
N HIS A 1 -5.27 -14.81 -10.33
CA HIS A 1 -3.95 -15.47 -10.43
C HIS A 1 -3.38 -15.57 -9.02
N PRO A 2 -2.24 -16.25 -8.73
CA PRO A 2 -1.71 -16.32 -7.36
C PRO A 2 -1.08 -15.01 -6.87
N PHE A 3 -1.03 -14.00 -7.73
CA PHE A 3 -0.58 -12.64 -7.46
C PHE A 3 -1.21 -11.72 -8.51
N ASP A 4 -1.21 -10.42 -8.26
CA ASP A 4 -1.50 -9.38 -9.25
C ASP A 4 -0.21 -8.66 -9.66
N LEU A 5 -0.17 -8.19 -10.91
CA LEU A 5 0.93 -7.40 -11.48
C LEU A 5 0.34 -6.17 -12.15
N ALA A 6 0.77 -4.99 -11.72
CA ALA A 6 0.38 -3.73 -12.33
C ALA A 6 1.60 -2.89 -12.73
N LEU A 7 1.54 -2.28 -13.92
CA LEU A 7 2.47 -1.23 -14.33
C LEU A 7 1.88 0.12 -13.92
N VAL A 8 2.52 0.79 -12.99
CA VAL A 8 2.08 2.07 -12.45
C VAL A 8 2.93 3.20 -13.00
N ARG A 9 2.29 4.34 -13.27
CA ARG A 9 2.91 5.59 -13.72
C ARG A 9 2.47 6.72 -12.81
N ILE A 10 3.44 7.37 -12.16
CA ILE A 10 3.20 8.52 -11.29
C ILE A 10 3.72 9.79 -11.98
N PRO A 11 2.84 10.76 -12.32
CA PRO A 11 3.26 12.06 -12.83
C PRO A 11 4.07 12.89 -11.82
N LYS A 12 4.82 13.88 -12.31
CA LYS A 12 5.64 14.77 -11.48
C LYS A 12 4.89 15.31 -10.24
N GLY A 13 5.51 15.14 -9.07
CA GLY A 13 5.01 15.67 -7.80
C GLY A 13 3.73 15.01 -7.28
N LYS A 14 3.34 13.86 -7.83
CA LYS A 14 2.21 13.05 -7.35
C LYS A 14 2.68 11.83 -6.57
N SER A 15 1.77 11.26 -5.81
CA SER A 15 1.88 9.93 -5.20
C SER A 15 0.77 9.05 -5.76
N PHE A 16 1.00 7.74 -5.84
CA PHE A 16 -0.03 6.81 -6.33
C PHE A 16 -1.12 6.58 -5.28
N CYS A 17 -0.71 6.26 -4.06
CA CYS A 17 -1.57 6.03 -2.90
C CYS A 17 -1.09 6.84 -1.67
N PRO A 18 -1.95 7.05 -0.67
CA PRO A 18 -1.52 7.59 0.63
C PRO A 18 -0.54 6.64 1.33
N TYR A 19 0.19 7.14 2.33
CA TYR A 19 1.05 6.31 3.19
C TYR A 19 0.21 5.23 3.88
N HIS A 20 0.54 3.96 3.62
CA HIS A 20 -0.31 2.82 3.97
C HIS A 20 0.49 1.54 4.22
N SER A 21 -0.06 0.65 5.04
CA SER A 21 0.42 -0.72 5.25
C SER A 21 -0.72 -1.70 5.04
N HIS A 22 -0.40 -2.82 4.39
CA HIS A 22 -1.29 -3.97 4.26
C HIS A 22 -1.25 -4.85 5.51
N SER A 23 -2.36 -5.49 5.86
CA SER A 23 -2.44 -6.38 7.02
C SER A 23 -1.98 -7.81 6.73
N ALA A 24 -2.08 -8.24 5.48
CA ALA A 24 -1.74 -9.58 5.04
C ALA A 24 -0.93 -9.61 3.74
N GLU A 25 -1.15 -8.68 2.82
CA GLU A 25 -0.50 -8.64 1.52
C GLU A 25 0.95 -8.13 1.60
N SER A 26 1.82 -8.73 0.80
CA SER A 26 3.15 -8.20 0.52
C SER A 26 3.21 -7.60 -0.88
N GLU A 27 3.95 -6.50 -1.02
CA GLU A 27 4.12 -5.81 -2.30
C GLU A 27 5.60 -5.70 -2.67
N LEU A 28 5.97 -6.33 -3.78
CA LEU A 28 7.27 -6.16 -4.42
C LEU A 28 7.19 -5.09 -5.50
N TYR A 29 8.13 -4.16 -5.46
CA TYR A 29 8.25 -3.09 -6.43
C TYR A 29 9.52 -3.26 -7.28
N LEU A 30 9.40 -3.02 -8.59
CA LEU A 30 10.53 -2.97 -9.52
C LEU A 30 10.45 -1.69 -10.35
N VAL A 31 11.42 -0.80 -10.17
CA VAL A 31 11.45 0.48 -10.89
C VAL A 31 11.88 0.26 -12.34
N VAL A 32 11.06 0.75 -13.27
CA VAL A 32 11.30 0.66 -14.71
C VAL A 32 12.00 1.92 -15.22
N SER A 33 11.53 3.11 -14.83
CA SER A 33 12.10 4.38 -15.28
C SER A 33 11.74 5.55 -14.35
N GLY A 34 12.48 6.65 -14.49
CA GLY A 34 12.25 7.88 -13.71
C GLY A 34 12.93 7.83 -12.33
N ARG A 35 12.54 8.79 -11.48
CA ARG A 35 13.11 8.96 -10.13
C ARG A 35 11.99 9.02 -9.09
N GLY A 36 11.94 8.02 -8.23
CA GLY A 36 10.99 7.93 -7.13
C GLY A 36 11.59 8.35 -5.79
N SER A 37 10.74 8.78 -4.87
CA SER A 37 11.01 8.82 -3.43
C SER A 37 10.09 7.80 -2.76
N VAL A 38 10.68 6.81 -2.11
CA VAL A 38 9.98 5.79 -1.32
C VAL A 38 10.06 6.21 0.14
N ARG A 39 8.92 6.51 0.75
CA ARG A 39 8.81 6.77 2.18
C ARG A 39 8.44 5.49 2.91
N ASP A 40 9.14 5.18 3.99
CA ASP A 40 8.84 4.10 4.94
C ASP A 40 8.97 4.62 6.39
N LYS A 41 9.05 3.69 7.37
CA LYS A 41 9.18 4.03 8.79
C LYS A 41 10.51 4.70 9.17
N ASP A 42 11.56 4.48 8.38
CA ASP A 42 12.93 4.93 8.66
C ASP A 42 13.25 6.24 7.89
N GLY A 43 12.42 6.62 6.93
CA GLY A 43 12.48 7.92 6.26
C GLY A 43 12.10 7.84 4.80
N SER A 44 12.82 8.60 3.96
CA SER A 44 12.62 8.59 2.50
C SER A 44 13.90 8.22 1.78
N THR A 45 13.81 7.27 0.85
CA THR A 45 14.91 6.79 0.01
C THR A 45 14.62 7.09 -1.45
N ILE A 46 15.61 7.60 -2.18
CA ILE A 46 15.50 7.83 -3.63
C ILE A 46 15.76 6.52 -4.38
N VAL A 47 14.89 6.20 -5.33
CA VAL A 47 14.98 5.01 -6.19
C VAL A 47 14.94 5.39 -7.67
N THR A 48 15.57 4.58 -8.50
CA THR A 48 15.74 4.77 -9.94
C THR A 48 15.64 3.43 -10.68
N ALA A 49 15.69 3.47 -12.01
CA ALA A 49 15.53 2.28 -12.86
C ALA A 49 16.44 1.11 -12.43
N GLY A 50 15.84 -0.06 -12.27
CA GLY A 50 16.52 -1.28 -11.83
C GLY A 50 16.48 -1.54 -10.33
N ASP A 51 16.14 -0.54 -9.51
CA ASP A 51 15.95 -0.75 -8.07
C ASP A 51 14.72 -1.61 -7.81
N ALA A 52 14.84 -2.52 -6.83
CA ALA A 52 13.76 -3.38 -6.37
C ALA A 52 13.72 -3.41 -4.84
N PHE A 53 12.51 -3.40 -4.29
CA PHE A 53 12.27 -3.37 -2.85
C PHE A 53 10.93 -4.02 -2.53
N LEU A 54 10.81 -4.53 -1.31
CA LEU A 54 9.69 -5.34 -0.84
C LEU A 54 9.19 -4.76 0.47
N PHE A 55 7.86 -4.63 0.59
CA PHE A 55 7.20 -4.33 1.85
C PHE A 55 6.41 -5.53 2.32
N GLN A 56 6.69 -5.96 3.54
CA GLN A 56 5.95 -7.02 4.23
C GLN A 56 4.66 -6.49 4.86
N PRO A 57 3.73 -7.37 5.26
CA PRO A 57 2.56 -6.96 6.02
C PRO A 57 2.93 -6.12 7.25
N GLY A 58 2.23 -5.01 7.45
CA GLY A 58 2.47 -4.02 8.50
C GLY A 58 3.55 -2.99 8.17
N GLU A 59 4.29 -3.13 7.07
CA GLU A 59 5.32 -2.16 6.67
C GLU A 59 4.74 -1.04 5.84
N ALA A 60 4.45 0.08 6.52
CA ALA A 60 3.82 1.22 5.88
C ALA A 60 4.77 1.92 4.91
N HIS A 61 4.27 2.21 3.70
CA HIS A 61 5.05 2.82 2.65
C HIS A 61 4.24 3.76 1.74
N GLN A 62 4.95 4.62 1.02
CA GLN A 62 4.40 5.52 0.00
C GLN A 62 5.43 5.81 -1.09
N LEU A 63 4.99 5.75 -2.34
CA LEU A 63 5.81 6.10 -3.50
C LEU A 63 5.35 7.44 -4.09
N THR A 64 6.29 8.36 -4.23
CA THR A 64 6.09 9.70 -4.81
C THR A 64 7.07 9.91 -5.96
N ASN A 65 6.63 10.56 -7.03
CA ASN A 65 7.55 10.97 -8.09
C ASN A 65 8.39 12.18 -7.62
N ALA A 66 9.72 12.00 -7.58
CA ALA A 66 10.70 12.99 -7.16
C ALA A 66 11.55 13.56 -8.34
N GLY A 67 11.20 13.21 -9.58
CA GLY A 67 11.84 13.67 -10.80
C GLY A 67 11.00 14.66 -11.60
N ASP A 68 11.49 14.97 -12.80
CA ASP A 68 10.80 15.85 -13.77
C ASP A 68 9.98 15.07 -14.81
N ASP A 69 10.35 13.82 -15.08
CA ASP A 69 9.64 12.87 -15.95
C ASP A 69 8.74 11.93 -15.15
N ASP A 70 7.93 11.13 -15.83
CA ASP A 70 7.11 10.09 -15.19
C ASP A 70 7.97 9.05 -14.45
N PHE A 71 7.57 8.75 -13.21
CA PHE A 71 8.11 7.64 -12.44
C PHE A 71 7.28 6.39 -12.70
N VAL A 72 7.91 5.34 -13.22
CA VAL A 72 7.25 4.12 -13.69
C VAL A 72 7.84 2.91 -12.98
N TYR A 73 6.98 2.06 -12.44
CA TYR A 73 7.37 0.83 -11.76
C TYR A 73 6.33 -0.27 -11.96
N TYR A 74 6.76 -1.52 -11.78
CA TYR A 74 5.84 -2.62 -11.53
C TYR A 74 5.61 -2.77 -10.03
N VAL A 75 4.37 -3.06 -9.64
CA VAL A 75 4.01 -3.59 -8.32
C VAL A 75 3.46 -4.99 -8.49
N ILE A 76 3.95 -5.91 -7.65
CA ILE A 76 3.54 -7.31 -7.59
C ILE A 76 3.01 -7.56 -6.19
N ALA A 77 1.71 -7.82 -6.10
CA ALA A 77 0.99 -8.11 -4.86
C ALA A 77 0.69 -9.61 -4.78
N ASP A 78 1.05 -10.27 -3.68
CA ASP A 78 0.89 -11.72 -3.53
C ASP A 78 -0.54 -12.19 -3.22
N ASN A 79 -1.49 -11.24 -3.04
CA ASN A 79 -2.93 -11.47 -2.88
C ASN A 79 -3.28 -12.69 -2.01
N PRO A 80 -2.89 -12.71 -0.71
CA PRO A 80 -3.14 -13.85 0.16
C PRO A 80 -4.65 -14.10 0.28
N ARG A 81 -5.08 -15.36 0.17
CA ARG A 81 -6.52 -15.73 0.13
C ARG A 81 -7.20 -15.83 1.49
N SER A 82 -6.55 -15.43 2.57
CA SER A 82 -7.08 -15.55 3.93
C SER A 82 -8.08 -14.42 4.24
N GLY A 83 -9.35 -14.56 3.80
CA GLY A 83 -10.46 -13.78 4.38
C GLY A 83 -11.54 -13.22 3.45
N GLY A 84 -11.62 -13.61 2.18
CA GLY A 84 -12.55 -13.03 1.20
C GLY A 84 -11.85 -12.85 -0.14
N ALA A 85 -12.38 -12.03 -1.06
CA ALA A 85 -11.75 -11.89 -2.39
C ALA A 85 -10.27 -11.47 -2.32
N THR A 86 -9.85 -10.77 -1.26
CA THR A 86 -8.44 -10.61 -0.83
C THR A 86 -8.25 -10.75 0.69
N GLY A 87 -9.27 -10.51 1.52
CA GLY A 87 -9.16 -10.67 2.98
C GLY A 87 -8.20 -9.69 3.67
N ASP A 88 -7.69 -8.71 2.93
CA ASP A 88 -6.74 -7.73 3.43
C ASP A 88 -7.43 -6.44 3.89
N SER A 89 -6.74 -5.70 4.76
CA SER A 89 -7.09 -4.37 5.21
C SER A 89 -5.87 -3.47 5.13
N CYS A 90 -6.07 -2.22 4.71
CA CYS A 90 -4.98 -1.25 4.65
C CYS A 90 -5.14 -0.22 5.76
N TYR A 91 -4.12 -0.08 6.60
CA TYR A 91 -4.05 1.01 7.57
C TYR A 91 -3.29 2.19 6.97
N TYR A 92 -3.76 3.41 7.21
CA TYR A 92 -3.14 4.65 6.72
C TYR A 92 -2.66 5.52 7.89
N PRO A 93 -1.39 5.41 8.33
CA PRO A 93 -0.91 6.03 9.57
C PRO A 93 -1.13 7.54 9.66
N ASP A 94 -0.92 8.28 8.55
CA ASP A 94 -1.04 9.74 8.55
C ASP A 94 -2.47 10.25 8.82
N SER A 95 -3.49 9.42 8.57
CA SER A 95 -4.90 9.81 8.70
C SER A 95 -5.69 8.96 9.71
N ALA A 96 -5.05 7.94 10.29
CA ALA A 96 -5.64 6.94 11.18
C ALA A 96 -6.92 6.30 10.60
N LYS A 97 -7.02 6.20 9.27
CA LYS A 97 -8.12 5.54 8.58
C LYS A 97 -7.71 4.12 8.18
N TRP A 98 -8.71 3.31 7.89
CA TRP A 98 -8.58 1.94 7.42
C TRP A 98 -9.38 1.78 6.13
N ALA A 99 -8.84 1.06 5.16
CA ALA A 99 -9.63 0.41 4.11
C ALA A 99 -9.94 -1.01 4.59
N VAL A 100 -11.21 -1.35 4.67
CA VAL A 100 -11.68 -2.67 5.11
C VAL A 100 -12.80 -3.15 4.21
N VAL A 101 -12.97 -4.46 4.11
CA VAL A 101 -14.12 -5.05 3.42
C VAL A 101 -15.31 -5.09 4.36
N LYS A 102 -16.39 -4.43 3.98
CA LYS A 102 -17.72 -4.60 4.57
C LYS A 102 -18.52 -5.59 3.71
N GLU A 103 -19.51 -6.25 4.33
CA GLU A 103 -20.45 -7.22 3.75
C GLU A 103 -20.48 -7.28 2.20
N GLY A 104 -20.26 -8.46 1.62
CA GLY A 104 -20.44 -8.64 0.16
C GLY A 104 -19.30 -8.13 -0.72
N LEU A 105 -18.08 -7.99 -0.20
CA LEU A 105 -16.87 -7.54 -0.91
C LEU A 105 -16.81 -6.03 -1.21
N GLU A 106 -17.61 -5.21 -0.52
CA GLU A 106 -17.54 -3.76 -0.65
C GLU A 106 -16.39 -3.20 0.21
N GLU A 107 -15.36 -2.62 -0.43
CA GLU A 107 -14.33 -1.91 0.31
C GLU A 107 -14.85 -0.54 0.79
N VAL A 108 -14.71 -0.27 2.08
CA VAL A 108 -15.09 0.99 2.71
C VAL A 108 -13.91 1.61 3.45
N ILE A 109 -13.86 2.94 3.45
CA ILE A 109 -12.89 3.70 4.24
C ILE A 109 -13.54 4.10 5.57
N VAL A 110 -12.97 3.62 6.67
CA VAL A 110 -13.46 3.90 8.02
C VAL A 110 -12.39 4.54 8.89
N LYS A 111 -12.81 5.31 9.89
CA LYS A 111 -11.93 5.78 10.96
C LYS A 111 -12.38 5.09 12.24
N GLY A 112 -11.60 4.14 12.71
CA GLY A 112 -11.89 3.38 13.91
C GLY A 112 -11.69 4.22 15.18
N THR A 113 -12.45 3.91 16.21
CA THR A 113 -12.15 4.32 17.59
C THR A 113 -11.79 3.05 18.34
N GLU A 114 -10.68 3.05 19.08
CA GLU A 114 -10.36 1.93 19.95
C GLU A 114 -11.44 1.80 21.01
N VAL A 115 -11.95 0.58 21.16
CA VAL A 115 -12.95 0.21 22.15
C VAL A 115 -12.47 -1.00 22.91
N ASP A 116 -13.06 -1.26 24.08
CA ASP A 116 -12.80 -2.49 24.82
C ASP A 116 -13.24 -3.71 23.99
N TYR A 117 -12.59 -4.86 24.20
CA TYR A 117 -12.89 -6.09 23.44
C TYR A 117 -14.36 -6.51 23.58
N HIS A 118 -15.00 -6.22 24.71
CA HIS A 118 -16.42 -6.51 24.96
C HIS A 118 -17.29 -5.24 24.90
N ASP A 119 -16.84 -4.14 24.27
CA ASP A 119 -17.66 -2.95 24.18
C ASP A 119 -18.95 -3.24 23.39
N SER A 120 -20.10 -3.09 24.07
CA SER A 120 -21.43 -3.44 23.54
C SER A 120 -21.65 -4.92 23.19
N GLU A 121 -20.80 -5.83 23.67
CA GLU A 121 -20.90 -7.28 23.49
C GLU A 121 -20.73 -8.02 24.85
N GLU A 122 -21.22 -9.26 24.98
CA GLU A 122 -21.02 -10.13 26.16
C GLU A 122 -19.83 -11.09 25.97
#